data_AF-A0A4Q4WCK5-F1
#
_entry.id   AF-A0A4Q4WCK5-F1
#
_cell.length_a   1.000
_cell.length_b   1.000
_cell.length_c   1.000
_cell.angle_alpha   90.00
_cell.angle_beta   90.00
_cell.angle_gamma   90.00
#
_symmetry.space_group_name_H-M   'P 1'
#
loop_
_entity.id
_entity.type
_entity.pdbx_description
1 polymer ?
#
loop_
_entity_poly.entity_id
_entity_poly.type
_entity_poly.pdbx_seq_one_letter_code
_entity_poly.pdbx_strand_id
1 'polypeptide(L)'
;MTAGFAVPEEIAIIGIDNDPLTRTLSRIPLSSVIQGTVEMGRTAAHLLHQMLGGARLAGRQILVPPVGINVLASSRHQPLASPYVMRARHFIRQYACQGIKTEQVADYVGNPSP
;
A
#
# COMPACT_ATOMS: atom_id res chain seq x y z
N MET A 1 3.41 13.12 4.25
CA MET A 1 2.56 12.51 5.29
C MET A 1 2.93 13.17 6.60
N THR A 2 2.14 14.15 7.02
CA THR A 2 2.53 15.21 7.97
C THR A 2 1.73 15.16 9.28
N ALA A 3 1.07 14.04 9.56
CA ALA A 3 0.16 13.89 10.71
C ALA A 3 0.74 13.06 11.87
N GLY A 4 2.04 12.71 11.85
CA GLY A 4 2.73 12.05 12.97
C GLY A 4 2.35 10.59 13.24
N PHE A 5 1.32 10.03 12.58
CA PHE A 5 0.89 8.64 12.80
C PHE A 5 1.91 7.61 12.31
N ALA A 6 2.14 6.59 13.14
CA ALA A 6 2.95 5.44 12.82
C ALA A 6 2.22 4.49 11.87
N VAL A 7 2.86 4.17 10.74
CA VAL A 7 2.36 3.23 9.75
C VAL A 7 3.31 2.02 9.71
N PRO A 8 2.81 0.77 9.79
CA PRO A 8 1.42 0.33 9.92
C PRO A 8 0.89 0.26 11.37
N GLU A 9 1.69 0.64 12.37
CA GLU A 9 1.42 0.34 13.78
C GLU A 9 0.17 1.04 14.34
N GLU A 10 -0.07 2.30 14.01
CA GLU A 10 -1.30 3.02 14.38
C GLU A 10 -2.33 3.00 13.25
N ILE A 11 -1.87 3.17 12.01
CA ILE A 11 -2.74 3.19 10.83
C ILE A 11 -2.12 2.33 9.74
N ALA A 12 -2.85 1.30 9.31
CA ALA A 12 -2.52 0.52 8.13
C ALA A 12 -3.04 1.22 6.87
N ILE A 13 -2.20 1.29 5.82
CA ILE A 13 -2.54 1.93 4.54
C ILE A 13 -2.50 0.89 3.43
N ILE A 14 -3.55 0.85 2.62
CA ILE A 14 -3.63 0.10 1.37
C ILE A 14 -4.00 1.08 0.25
N GLY A 15 -3.17 1.11 -0.80
CA GLY A 15 -3.42 1.85 -2.02
C GLY A 15 -4.22 1.06 -3.06
N ILE A 16 -4.51 1.74 -4.17
CA ILE A 16 -5.08 1.17 -5.39
C ILE A 16 -4.07 1.35 -6.53
N ASP A 17 -4.21 0.56 -7.60
CA ASP A 17 -3.39 0.54 -8.83
C ASP A 17 -2.12 -0.33 -8.83
N ASN A 18 -1.46 -0.51 -7.68
CA ASN A 18 -0.22 -1.30 -7.55
C ASN A 18 0.88 -0.82 -8.51
N ASP A 19 0.97 0.50 -8.69
CA ASP A 19 1.97 1.15 -9.54
C ASP A 19 3.40 0.89 -9.01
N PRO A 20 4.31 0.32 -9.84
CA PRO A 20 5.70 0.08 -9.46
C PRO A 20 6.45 1.33 -8.99
N LEU A 21 6.15 2.52 -9.52
CA LEU A 21 6.82 3.78 -9.18
C LEU A 21 6.47 4.24 -7.76
N THR A 22 5.22 4.05 -7.34
CA THR A 22 4.77 4.41 -5.98
C THR A 22 5.49 3.61 -4.90
N ARG A 23 6.00 2.42 -5.23
CA ARG A 23 6.76 1.58 -4.29
C ARG A 23 8.11 2.19 -3.92
N THR A 24 8.73 2.92 -4.85
CA THR A 24 10.10 3.43 -4.70
C THR A 24 10.12 4.84 -4.09
N LEU A 25 9.03 5.59 -4.23
CA LEU A 25 8.94 6.99 -3.79
C LEU A 25 8.51 7.15 -2.33
N SER A 26 8.02 6.09 -1.69
CA SER A 26 7.65 6.10 -0.27
C SER A 26 8.75 5.48 0.59
N ARG A 27 9.04 6.08 1.75
CA ARG A 27 9.93 5.48 2.77
C ARG A 27 9.40 4.14 3.30
N ILE A 28 8.08 3.95 3.27
CA ILE A 28 7.42 2.70 3.65
C ILE A 28 6.76 2.13 2.40
N PRO A 29 7.19 0.95 1.92
CA PRO A 29 6.59 0.32 0.74
C PRO A 29 5.07 0.16 0.88
N LEU A 30 4.33 0.68 -0.09
CA LEU A 30 2.87 0.76 -0.08
C LEU A 30 2.22 -0.53 -0.57
N SER A 31 1.43 -1.15 0.28
CA SER A 31 0.56 -2.29 -0.06
C SER A 31 -0.54 -1.80 -0.99
N SER A 32 -0.92 -2.58 -2.00
CA SER A 32 -1.89 -2.11 -2.99
C SER A 32 -2.70 -3.24 -3.61
N VAL A 33 -3.93 -2.94 -4.00
CA VAL A 33 -4.75 -3.82 -4.84
C VAL A 33 -4.12 -3.93 -6.23
N ILE A 34 -3.93 -5.17 -6.70
CA ILE A 34 -3.53 -5.48 -8.07
C ILE A 34 -4.79 -5.54 -8.92
N GLN A 35 -4.99 -4.54 -9.77
CA GLN A 35 -6.14 -4.51 -10.67
C GLN A 35 -6.03 -5.55 -11.79
N GLY A 36 -7.16 -6.03 -12.28
CA GLY A 36 -7.25 -6.92 -13.44
C GLY A 36 -7.02 -6.23 -14.79
N THR A 37 -6.10 -5.26 -14.88
CA THR A 37 -5.95 -4.37 -16.05
C THR A 37 -5.66 -5.12 -17.35
N VAL A 38 -4.83 -6.16 -17.29
CA VAL A 38 -4.55 -7.02 -18.45
C VAL A 38 -5.82 -7.71 -18.95
N GLU A 39 -6.64 -8.24 -18.04
CA GLU A 39 -7.89 -8.92 -18.40
C GLU A 39 -8.97 -7.93 -18.85
N MET A 40 -9.03 -6.73 -18.25
CA MET A 40 -9.85 -5.62 -18.74
C MET A 40 -9.51 -5.28 -20.19
N GLY A 41 -8.22 -5.11 -20.50
CA GLY A 41 -7.75 -4.81 -21.86
C GLY A 41 -8.06 -5.93 -22.85
N ARG A 42 -7.82 -7.20 -22.46
CA ARG A 42 -8.14 -8.38 -23.29
C ARG A 42 -9.63 -8.45 -23.59
N THR A 43 -10.47 -8.29 -22.57
CA THR A 43 -11.92 -8.31 -22.69
C THR A 43 -12.39 -7.18 -23.61
N ALA A 44 -11.89 -5.96 -23.40
CA ALA A 44 -12.23 -4.81 -24.22
C ALA A 44 -11.86 -5.02 -25.70
N ALA A 45 -10.66 -5.54 -25.97
CA ALA A 45 -10.23 -5.85 -27.34
C ALA A 45 -11.12 -6.92 -27.99
N HIS A 46 -11.52 -7.94 -27.24
CA HIS A 46 -12.42 -8.97 -27.74
C HIS A 46 -13.81 -8.43 -28.07
N LEU A 47 -14.39 -7.59 -27.20
CA LEU A 47 -15.67 -6.94 -27.45
C LEU A 47 -15.60 -6.03 -28.67
N LEU A 48 -14.54 -5.23 -28.79
CA LEU A 48 -14.32 -4.37 -29.95
C LEU A 48 -14.26 -5.18 -31.25
N HIS A 49 -13.54 -6.29 -31.25
CA HIS A 49 -13.46 -7.17 -32.43
C HIS A 49 -14.84 -7.69 -32.85
N GLN A 50 -15.68 -8.10 -31.91
CA GLN A 50 -17.06 -8.52 -32.19
C GLN A 50 -17.89 -7.38 -32.79
N MET A 51 -17.76 -6.15 -32.25
CA MET A 51 -18.46 -4.97 -32.77
C MET A 51 -18.04 -4.62 -34.19
N LEU A 52 -16.74 -4.75 -34.50
CA LEU A 52 -16.23 -4.57 -35.86
C LEU A 52 -16.79 -5.64 -36.83
N GLY A 53 -17.11 -6.84 -36.32
CA GLY A 53 -17.82 -7.89 -37.05
C GLY A 53 -19.34 -7.67 -37.18
N GLY A 54 -19.87 -6.52 -36.77
CA GLY A 54 -21.30 -6.18 -36.86
C GLY A 54 -22.13 -6.56 -35.63
N ALA A 55 -21.53 -7.09 -34.57
CA ALA A 55 -22.24 -7.40 -33.33
C ALA A 55 -22.71 -6.12 -32.63
N ARG A 56 -23.97 -6.09 -32.20
CA ARG A 56 -24.55 -4.96 -31.44
C ARG A 56 -24.60 -5.32 -29.95
N LEU A 57 -23.58 -4.90 -29.22
CA LEU A 57 -23.44 -5.15 -27.78
C LEU A 57 -24.03 -3.97 -26.99
N ALA A 58 -25.35 -3.90 -26.85
CA ALA A 58 -26.00 -2.82 -26.10
C ALA A 58 -26.00 -3.12 -24.58
N GLY A 59 -25.50 -2.19 -23.78
CA GLY A 59 -25.72 -2.13 -22.33
C GLY A 59 -25.00 -3.19 -21.46
N ARG A 60 -24.08 -3.98 -22.02
CA ARG A 60 -23.37 -5.01 -21.26
C ARG A 60 -22.18 -4.42 -20.49
N GLN A 61 -22.35 -4.26 -19.18
CA GLN A 61 -21.23 -3.96 -18.28
C GLN A 61 -20.52 -5.26 -17.91
N ILE A 62 -19.21 -5.32 -18.13
CA ILE A 62 -18.38 -6.44 -17.69
C ILE A 62 -17.50 -5.94 -16.55
N LEU A 63 -17.71 -6.48 -15.36
CA LEU A 63 -16.87 -6.22 -14.19
C LEU A 63 -15.73 -7.24 -14.18
N VAL A 64 -14.50 -6.74 -14.30
CA VAL A 64 -13.30 -7.56 -14.13
C VAL A 64 -12.83 -7.44 -12.68
N PRO A 65 -12.73 -8.55 -11.93
CA PRO A 65 -12.30 -8.50 -10.54
C PRO A 65 -10.82 -8.11 -10.43
N PRO A 66 -10.38 -7.58 -9.27
CA PRO A 66 -8.96 -7.44 -8.99
C PRO A 66 -8.28 -8.82 -8.95
N VAL A 67 -7.00 -8.86 -9.33
CA VAL A 67 -6.19 -10.10 -9.29
C VAL A 67 -5.85 -10.48 -7.86
N GLY A 68 -5.71 -9.50 -6.99
CA GLY A 68 -5.42 -9.72 -5.58
C GLY A 68 -4.88 -8.47 -4.90
N ILE A 69 -4.18 -8.68 -3.78
CA ILE A 69 -3.56 -7.62 -3.01
C ILE A 69 -2.05 -7.91 -2.91
N ASN A 70 -1.24 -6.93 -3.28
CA ASN A 70 0.19 -6.95 -3.01
C ASN A 70 0.45 -6.41 -1.59
N VAL A 71 0.71 -7.30 -0.64
CA VAL A 71 0.87 -6.97 0.79
C VAL A 71 2.32 -6.59 1.11
N LEU A 72 2.54 -5.31 1.44
CA LEU A 72 3.83 -4.72 1.78
C LEU A 72 3.82 -4.14 3.21
N ALA A 73 4.84 -3.35 3.55
CA ALA A 73 5.07 -2.88 4.92
C ALA A 73 3.95 -1.98 5.45
N SER A 74 3.27 -1.22 4.59
CA SER A 74 2.23 -0.27 5.00
C SER A 74 0.95 -0.91 5.55
N SER A 75 0.70 -2.20 5.32
CA SER A 75 -0.50 -2.89 5.80
C SER A 75 -0.20 -4.13 6.66
N ARG A 76 1.08 -4.44 6.91
CA ARG A 76 1.50 -5.51 7.83
C ARG A 76 1.38 -5.06 9.27
N HIS A 77 0.16 -4.71 9.67
CA HIS A 77 -0.15 -4.39 11.05
C HIS A 77 0.00 -5.64 11.91
N GLN A 78 0.70 -5.51 13.02
CA GLN A 78 0.80 -6.52 14.06
C GLN A 78 0.28 -5.90 15.35
N PRO A 79 -0.66 -6.55 16.05
CA PRO A 79 -1.09 -6.09 17.36
C PRO A 79 0.14 -6.05 18.28
N LEU A 80 0.53 -4.86 18.70
CA LEU A 80 1.64 -4.66 19.62
C LEU A 80 1.07 -4.29 20.98
N ALA A 81 1.51 -5.02 22.01
CA ALA A 81 0.98 -4.87 23.36
C ALA A 81 1.40 -3.55 24.05
N SER A 82 2.45 -2.88 23.57
CA SER A 82 3.03 -1.69 24.22
C SER A 82 3.20 -0.53 23.24
N PRO A 83 2.64 0.66 23.54
CA PRO A 83 2.85 1.88 22.75
C PRO A 83 4.33 2.26 22.61
N TYR A 84 5.15 1.95 23.61
CA TYR A 84 6.59 2.20 23.58
C TYR A 84 7.30 1.37 22.50
N VAL A 85 6.92 0.10 22.37
CA VAL A 85 7.47 -0.79 21.33
C VAL A 85 7.01 -0.35 19.94
N MET A 86 5.77 0.13 19.80
CA MET A 86 5.26 0.68 18.53
C MET A 86 6.11 1.87 18.09
N ARG A 87 6.31 2.86 18.97
CA ARG A 87 7.11 4.06 18.68
C ARG A 87 8.57 3.71 18.38
N ALA A 88 9.16 2.79 19.15
CA ALA A 88 10.53 2.33 18.91
C ALA A 88 10.68 1.71 17.51
N ARG A 89 9.76 0.81 17.12
CA ARG A 89 9.77 0.17 15.79
C ARG A 89 9.59 1.20 14.67
N HIS A 90 8.69 2.16 14.87
CA HIS A 90 8.45 3.24 13.91
C HIS A 90 9.72 4.08 13.68
N PHE A 91 10.37 4.52 14.75
CA PHE A 91 11.61 5.30 14.69
C PHE A 91 12.73 4.51 14.00
N ILE A 92 12.94 3.25 14.38
CA ILE A 92 13.94 2.39 13.75
C ILE A 92 13.67 2.26 12.25
N ARG A 93 12.42 2.03 11.81
CA ARG A 93 12.09 1.93 10.38
C ARG A 93 12.42 3.20 9.59
N GLN A 94 12.25 4.37 10.19
CA GLN A 94 12.49 5.64 9.51
C GLN A 94 13.98 6.03 9.44
N TYR A 95 14.76 5.63 10.45
CA TYR A 95 16.10 6.17 10.67
C TYR A 95 17.21 5.10 10.74
N ALA A 96 16.91 3.80 10.68
CA ALA A 96 17.92 2.72 10.80
C ALA A 96 19.10 2.88 9.83
N CYS A 97 18.85 3.31 8.59
CA CYS A 97 19.89 3.49 7.58
C CYS A 97 20.78 4.73 7.82
N GLN A 98 20.52 5.51 8.87
CA GLN A 98 21.29 6.71 9.24
C GLN A 98 22.28 6.45 10.37
N GLY A 99 22.42 5.20 10.84
CA GLY A 99 23.37 4.84 11.90
C GLY A 99 22.91 5.28 13.30
N ILE A 100 21.61 5.19 13.58
CA ILE A 100 21.04 5.52 14.90
C ILE A 100 21.58 4.62 16.02
N LYS A 101 21.66 5.18 17.23
CA LYS A 101 22.06 4.46 18.45
C LYS A 101 20.86 4.13 19.34
N THR A 102 21.09 3.21 20.27
CA THR A 102 20.09 2.76 21.26
C THR A 102 19.55 3.91 22.11
N GLU A 103 20.38 4.88 22.47
CA GLU A 103 19.98 6.03 23.29
C GLU A 103 18.96 6.89 22.56
N GLN A 104 19.15 7.10 21.25
CA GLN A 104 18.24 7.91 20.44
C GLN A 104 16.85 7.25 20.30
N VAL A 105 16.80 5.92 20.26
CA VAL A 105 15.52 5.18 20.27
C VAL A 105 14.84 5.34 21.63
N ALA A 106 15.58 5.21 22.72
CA ALA A 106 15.05 5.37 24.07
C ALA A 106 14.53 6.80 24.32
N ASP A 107 15.27 7.82 23.87
CA ASP A 107 14.89 9.23 23.98
C ASP A 107 13.59 9.52 23.20
N TYR A 108 13.48 9.01 21.97
CA TYR A 108 12.27 9.16 21.15
C TYR A 108 11.03 8.50 21.78
N VAL A 109 11.24 7.38 22.48
CA VAL A 109 10.16 6.60 23.10
C VAL A 109 9.77 7.18 24.47
N GLY A 110 10.75 7.69 25.22
CA GLY A 110 10.61 8.23 26.57
C GLY A 110 10.07 9.66 26.65
N ASN A 111 10.21 10.45 25.58
CA ASN A 111 9.57 11.76 25.46
C ASN A 111 8.31 11.64 24.58
N PRO A 112 7.10 11.51 25.17
CA PRO A 112 5.90 11.52 24.36
C PRO A 112 5.79 12.87 23.63
N SER A 113 5.81 12.83 22.30
CA SER A 113 5.33 13.95 21.49
C SER A 113 3.92 14.36 21.97
N PRO A 114 3.60 15.67 22.00
CA PRO A 114 2.28 16.17 22.44
C PRO A 114 1.14 15.63 21.57
#